data_AF-A0A7H4NX68-F1
#
_entry.id   AF-A0A7H4NX68-F1
#
_cell.length_a   1.000
_cell.length_b   1.000
_cell.length_c   1.000
_cell.angle_alpha   90.00
_cell.angle_beta   90.00
_cell.angle_gamma   90.00
#
_symmetry.space_group_name_H-M   'P 1'
#
loop_
_entity.id
_entity.type
_entity.pdbx_description
1 polymer ?
#
loop_
_entity_poly.entity_id
_entity_poly.type
_entity_poly.pdbx_seq_one_letter_code
_entity_poly.pdbx_strand_id
1 'polypeptide(L)'
;MTQLPYYLRKARDGYRMGHGELEDGLISILTWPEGPYHNGITAENVAQRFGITREAMDDFAWSSQQKALKAIAEERFREQILALEVPDGKKSDPPVRDR
;
A
#
# COMPACT_ATOMS: atom_id res chain seq x y z
N MET A 1 0.50 -1.43 4.22
CA MET A 1 -0.80 -1.64 4.91
C MET A 1 -0.98 -3.13 5.16
N THR A 2 -0.32 -3.67 6.19
CA THR A 2 -0.24 -5.12 6.43
C THR A 2 -1.25 -5.64 7.47
N GLN A 3 -1.92 -4.75 8.20
CA GLN A 3 -2.81 -5.10 9.33
C GLN A 3 -4.30 -4.80 9.05
N LEU A 4 -4.68 -4.47 7.81
CA LEU A 4 -6.09 -4.25 7.49
C LEU A 4 -6.88 -5.56 7.64
N PRO A 5 -8.01 -5.55 8.37
CA PRO A 5 -8.78 -6.76 8.64
C PRO A 5 -9.67 -7.13 7.45
N TYR A 6 -10.18 -8.36 7.48
CA TYR A 6 -11.30 -8.77 6.66
C TYR A 6 -12.63 -8.40 7.34
N TYR A 7 -13.67 -8.17 6.53
CA TYR A 7 -14.99 -7.79 7.01
C TYR A 7 -16.03 -8.88 6.73
N LEU A 8 -16.90 -9.11 7.71
CA LEU A 8 -18.13 -9.90 7.56
C LEU A 8 -19.32 -8.97 7.79
N ARG A 9 -19.85 -8.37 6.71
CA ARG A 9 -20.84 -7.28 6.81
C ARG A 9 -22.11 -7.65 7.59
N LYS A 10 -22.54 -8.91 7.49
CA LYS A 10 -23.80 -9.39 8.09
C LYS A 10 -23.59 -10.17 9.40
N ALA A 11 -22.36 -10.26 9.90
CA ALA A 11 -22.08 -11.03 11.12
C ALA A 11 -22.81 -10.50 12.36
N ARG A 12 -23.14 -9.20 12.40
CA ARG A 12 -23.90 -8.59 13.50
C ARG A 12 -25.34 -9.09 13.56
N ASP A 13 -26.04 -9.10 12.42
CA ASP A 13 -27.48 -9.37 12.36
C ASP A 13 -27.80 -10.83 12.02
N GLY A 14 -26.79 -11.58 11.56
CA GLY A 14 -26.87 -13.00 11.22
C GLY A 14 -27.15 -13.26 9.74
N TYR A 15 -26.63 -14.37 9.23
CA TYR A 15 -26.76 -14.77 7.81
C TYR A 15 -28.02 -15.60 7.52
N ARG A 16 -28.67 -16.15 8.56
CA ARG A 16 -29.82 -17.06 8.50
C ARG A 16 -29.59 -18.34 7.68
N MET A 17 -29.45 -18.25 6.35
CA MET A 17 -29.20 -19.37 5.44
C MET A 17 -28.52 -18.86 4.15
N GLY A 18 -27.53 -19.58 3.63
CA GLY A 18 -26.79 -19.24 2.41
C GLY A 18 -25.32 -18.89 2.65
N HIS A 19 -24.60 -18.57 1.57
CA HIS A 19 -23.18 -18.21 1.65
C HIS A 19 -22.98 -16.79 2.22
N GLY A 20 -21.88 -16.63 2.96
CA GLY A 20 -21.36 -15.33 3.38
C GLY A 20 -20.06 -15.02 2.64
N GLU A 21 -19.82 -13.74 2.38
CA GLU A 21 -18.59 -13.25 1.79
C GLU A 21 -17.69 -12.65 2.88
N LEU A 22 -16.41 -13.04 2.84
CA LEU A 22 -15.35 -12.47 3.67
C LEU A 22 -14.63 -11.42 2.82
N GLU A 23 -14.97 -10.15 3.06
CA GLU A 23 -14.46 -9.04 2.26
C GLU A 23 -13.06 -8.64 2.69
N ASP A 24 -12.14 -8.49 1.75
CA ASP A 24 -10.80 -7.98 2.01
C ASP A 24 -10.83 -6.46 2.26
N GLY A 25 -10.38 -6.04 3.44
CA GLY A 25 -10.37 -4.63 3.80
C GLY A 25 -9.38 -3.78 3.01
N LEU A 26 -8.28 -4.38 2.52
CA LEU A 26 -7.35 -3.70 1.63
C LEU A 26 -7.98 -3.47 0.26
N ILE A 27 -8.67 -4.47 -0.31
CA ILE A 27 -9.38 -4.30 -1.58
C ILE A 27 -10.48 -3.25 -1.45
N SER A 28 -11.16 -3.22 -0.31
CA SER A 28 -12.20 -2.22 -0.03
C SER A 28 -11.70 -0.78 -0.16
N ILE A 29 -10.47 -0.48 0.25
CA ILE A 29 -9.88 0.88 0.13
C ILE A 29 -9.16 1.11 -1.21
N LEU A 30 -8.87 0.04 -1.96
CA LEU A 30 -8.29 0.09 -3.30
C LEU A 30 -9.34 0.03 -4.41
N THR A 31 -10.62 0.03 -4.05
CA THR A 31 -11.74 0.09 -4.98
C THR A 31 -12.22 1.53 -5.07
N TRP A 32 -12.50 1.97 -6.29
CA TRP A 32 -13.00 3.31 -6.57
C TRP A 32 -14.34 3.55 -5.85
N PRO A 33 -14.54 4.68 -5.13
CA PRO A 33 -15.75 4.85 -4.32
C PRO A 33 -17.06 4.83 -5.13
N GLU A 34 -17.01 5.29 -6.38
CA GLU A 34 -18.17 5.44 -7.26
C GLU A 34 -18.36 4.29 -8.25
N GLY A 35 -17.59 3.20 -8.15
CA GLY A 35 -17.73 2.05 -9.05
C GLY A 35 -17.01 0.79 -8.59
N PRO A 36 -17.37 -0.41 -9.08
CA PRO A 36 -16.85 -1.68 -8.59
C PRO A 36 -15.42 -2.01 -9.08
N TYR A 37 -14.62 -1.01 -9.44
CA TYR A 37 -13.34 -1.21 -10.10
C TYR A 37 -12.18 -0.96 -9.14
N HIS A 38 -11.17 -1.82 -9.22
CA HIS A 38 -9.89 -1.57 -8.57
C HIS A 38 -9.26 -0.27 -9.12
N ASN A 39 -8.60 0.51 -8.27
CA ASN A 39 -7.92 1.77 -8.63
C ASN A 39 -6.84 1.59 -9.73
N GLY A 40 -6.37 0.35 -9.95
CA GLY A 40 -5.55 0.03 -11.12
C GLY A 40 -6.26 0.29 -12.45
N ILE A 41 -7.57 0.02 -12.54
CA ILE A 41 -8.38 0.30 -13.73
C ILE A 41 -8.49 1.81 -13.97
N THR A 42 -8.55 2.63 -12.92
CA THR A 42 -8.56 4.08 -13.10
C THR A 42 -7.24 4.57 -13.68
N ALA A 43 -6.11 3.94 -13.32
CA ALA A 43 -4.81 4.23 -13.94
C ALA A 43 -4.78 3.83 -15.43
N GLU A 44 -5.32 2.65 -15.79
CA GLU A 44 -5.45 2.22 -17.19
C GLU A 44 -6.30 3.18 -18.02
N ASN A 45 -7.41 3.67 -17.47
CA ASN A 45 -8.27 4.65 -18.13
C ASN A 45 -7.51 5.95 -18.44
N VAL A 46 -6.68 6.41 -17.52
CA VAL A 46 -5.79 7.58 -17.73
C VAL A 46 -4.76 7.26 -18.81
N ALA A 47 -4.08 6.12 -18.71
CA ALA A 47 -3.08 5.73 -19.70
C ALA A 47 -3.65 5.68 -21.13
N GLN A 48 -4.81 5.06 -21.31
CA GLN A 48 -5.49 5.00 -22.60
C GLN A 48 -5.90 6.38 -23.11
N ARG A 49 -6.51 7.21 -22.24
CA ARG A 49 -7.00 8.54 -22.61
C ARG A 49 -5.88 9.49 -23.06
N PHE A 50 -4.69 9.34 -22.47
CA PHE A 50 -3.54 10.21 -22.75
C PHE A 50 -2.47 9.53 -23.61
N GLY A 51 -2.71 8.32 -24.11
CA GLY A 51 -1.77 7.59 -24.98
C GLY A 51 -0.45 7.24 -24.28
N ILE A 52 -0.47 6.99 -22.97
CA ILE A 52 0.74 6.61 -22.22
C ILE A 52 1.02 5.14 -22.53
N THR A 53 2.16 4.87 -23.16
CA THR A 53 2.57 3.50 -23.51
C THR A 53 3.14 2.77 -22.30
N ARG A 54 3.17 1.44 -22.39
CA ARG A 54 3.75 0.60 -21.35
C ARG A 54 5.23 0.91 -21.14
N GLU A 55 5.97 1.12 -22.22
CA GLU A 55 7.40 1.45 -22.19
C GLU A 55 7.64 2.78 -21.45
N ALA A 56 6.79 3.79 -21.70
CA ALA A 56 6.88 5.07 -21.00
C ALA A 56 6.61 4.93 -19.49
N MET A 57 5.66 4.06 -19.09
CA MET A 57 5.41 3.76 -17.67
C MET A 57 6.61 3.05 -17.03
N ASP A 58 7.20 2.08 -17.73
CA ASP A 58 8.34 1.31 -17.24
C ASP A 58 9.60 2.20 -17.12
N ASP A 59 9.86 3.07 -18.09
CA ASP A 59 10.95 4.04 -18.05
C ASP A 59 10.81 5.01 -16.87
N PHE A 60 9.58 5.48 -16.61
CA PHE A 60 9.29 6.32 -15.45
C PHE A 60 9.54 5.56 -14.14
N ALA A 61 9.07 4.32 -14.03
CA ALA A 61 9.27 3.49 -12.85
C ALA A 61 10.76 3.22 -12.60
N TRP A 62 11.53 2.89 -13.65
CA TRP A 62 12.98 2.70 -13.58
C TRP A 62 13.68 3.96 -13.07
N SER A 63 13.39 5.12 -13.66
CA SER A 63 13.94 6.41 -13.23
C SER A 63 13.59 6.73 -11.78
N SER A 64 12.36 6.45 -11.36
CA SER A 64 11.90 6.64 -9.98
C SER A 64 12.74 5.80 -9.00
N GLN A 65 12.96 4.52 -9.29
CA GLN A 65 13.76 3.64 -8.45
C GLN A 65 15.22 4.10 -8.35
N GLN A 66 15.83 4.51 -9.47
CA GLN A 66 17.20 5.04 -9.46
C GLN A 66 17.33 6.31 -8.61
N LYS A 67 16.36 7.23 -8.73
CA LYS A 67 16.32 8.46 -7.92
C LYS A 67 16.16 8.15 -6.42
N ALA A 68 15.29 7.21 -6.07
CA ALA A 68 15.07 6.80 -4.69
C ALA A 68 16.35 6.23 -4.05
N LEU A 69 17.01 5.29 -4.75
CA LEU A 69 18.26 4.69 -4.28
C LEU A 69 19.35 5.74 -4.05
N LYS A 70 19.52 6.66 -5.01
CA LYS A 70 20.48 7.77 -4.87
C LYS A 70 20.15 8.67 -3.67
N ALA A 71 18.89 9.07 -3.52
CA ALA A 71 18.48 9.95 -2.42
C ALA A 71 18.64 9.30 -1.04
N ILE A 72 18.41 7.99 -0.94
CA ILE A 72 18.66 7.22 0.29
C ILE A 72 20.16 7.15 0.59
N ALA A 73 21.01 6.85 -0.40
CA ALA A 73 22.46 6.80 -0.24
C ALA A 73 23.07 8.16 0.14
N GLU A 74 22.47 9.25 -0.34
CA GLU A 74 22.83 10.63 0.00
C GLU A 74 22.17 11.13 1.31
N GLU A 75 21.49 10.24 2.06
CA GLU A 75 20.80 10.55 3.32
C GLU A 75 19.78 11.71 3.23
N ARG A 76 19.21 11.98 2.05
CA ARG A 76 18.35 13.16 1.82
C ARG A 76 17.05 13.16 2.62
N PHE A 77 16.63 12.01 3.12
CA PHE A 77 15.43 11.85 3.95
C PHE A 77 15.72 11.84 5.45
N ARG A 78 16.99 11.96 5.88
CA ARG A 78 17.40 11.85 7.29
C ARG A 78 16.63 12.81 8.20
N GLU A 79 16.42 14.04 7.76
CA GLU A 79 15.70 15.06 8.53
C GLU A 79 14.16 14.91 8.49
N GLN A 80 13.65 14.09 7.57
CA GLN A 80 12.20 13.91 7.35
C GLN A 80 11.66 12.63 8.01
N ILE A 81 12.54 11.70 8.39
CA ILE A 81 12.17 10.39 8.94
C ILE A 81 12.46 10.37 10.44
N LEU A 82 11.40 10.28 11.24
CA LEU A 82 11.53 9.98 12.66
C LEU A 82 11.87 8.50 12.84
N ALA A 83 12.97 8.22 13.54
CA ALA A 83 13.33 6.86 13.91
C ALA A 83 12.30 6.28 14.88
N LEU A 84 11.83 5.07 14.60
CA LEU A 84 10.96 4.30 15.48
C LEU A 84 11.67 3.01 15.87
N GLU A 85 11.75 2.74 17.17
CA GLU A 85 12.23 1.46 17.67
C GLU A 85 11.13 0.42 17.49
N VAL A 86 11.42 -0.64 16.73
CA VAL A 86 10.54 -1.78 16.59
C VAL A 86 11.13 -2.91 17.42
N PRO A 87 10.41 -3.44 18.43
CA PRO A 87 10.90 -4.55 19.22
C PRO A 87 11.24 -5.72 18.30
N ASP A 88 12.43 -6.29 18.45
CA ASP A 88 12.68 -7.62 17.93
C ASP A 88 11.61 -8.55 18.51
N GLY A 89 11.01 -9.42 17.68
CA GLY A 89 9.84 -10.24 18.04
C GLY A 89 10.01 -11.21 19.22
N LYS A 90 11.11 -11.08 19.99
CA LYS A 90 11.34 -11.61 21.33
C LYS A 90 11.98 -10.50 22.15
N LYS A 91 11.41 -10.18 23.32
CA LYS A 91 11.95 -9.21 24.31
C LYS A 91 13.49 -9.24 24.34
N SER A 92 14.11 -8.26 23.70
CA SER A 92 15.50 -7.89 23.92
C SER A 92 15.50 -6.44 24.40
N ASP A 93 16.31 -6.17 25.43
CA ASP A 93 16.51 -4.82 25.96
C ASP A 93 16.93 -3.85 24.85
N PRO A 94 16.55 -2.57 24.94
CA PRO A 94 16.80 -1.61 23.88
C PRO A 94 18.30 -1.46 23.63
N PRO A 95 18.81 -1.68 22.41
CA PRO A 95 20.14 -1.23 22.08
C PRO A 95 20.10 0.28 21.92
N VAL A 96 20.57 0.97 22.96
CA VAL A 96 20.95 2.39 22.92
C VAL A 96 21.82 2.61 21.69
N ARG A 97 21.36 3.45 20.76
CA ARG A 97 22.24 4.08 19.78
C ARG A 97 22.27 5.58 20.01
N ASP A 98 23.40 5.98 20.60
CA ASP A 98 23.88 7.33 20.70
C ASP A 98 24.18 7.86 19.29
N ARG A 99 23.45 8.92 18.88
CA ARG A 99 23.68 9.87 17.76
C ARG A 99 23.75 9.37 16.32
#